data_AF-A0A0S7X534-F1
#
_entry.id   AF-A0A0S7X534-F1
#
_cell.length_a   1.000
_cell.length_b   1.000
_cell.length_c   1.000
_cell.angle_alpha   90.00
_cell.angle_beta   90.00
_cell.angle_gamma   90.00
#
_symmetry.space_group_name_H-M   'P 1'
#
loop_
_entity.id
_entity.type
_entity.pdbx_description
1 polymer ?
#
loop_
_entity_poly.entity_id
_entity_poly.type
_entity_poly.pdbx_seq_one_letter_code
_entity_poly.pdbx_strand_id
1 'polypeptide(L)' 'MANPILEQIREILIPRLGEFITDSTLRVNCERIGTTPKKIIKLQLPELIKNLKLTLMLFLEEEEVEEVTQKILSIK' A
#
# COMPACT_ATOMS: atom_id res chain seq x y z
N MET A 1 -7.78 -3.89 16.34
CA MET A 1 -6.82 -4.89 15.84
C MET A 1 -6.24 -4.39 14.54
N ALA A 2 -4.91 -4.48 14.40
CA ALA A 2 -4.20 -4.14 13.17
C ALA A 2 -4.57 -5.18 12.09
N ASN A 3 -4.71 -4.73 10.83
CA ASN A 3 -5.02 -5.62 9.73
C ASN A 3 -3.73 -6.28 9.23
N PRO A 4 -3.61 -7.62 9.25
CA PRO A 4 -2.34 -8.30 8.96
C PRO A 4 -1.86 -8.12 7.52
N ILE A 5 -2.77 -7.89 6.57
CA ILE A 5 -2.41 -7.57 5.18
C ILE A 5 -1.80 -6.17 5.14
N LEU A 6 -2.46 -5.22 5.82
CA LEU A 6 -2.01 -3.84 5.81
C LEU A 6 -0.67 -3.67 6.54
N GLU A 7 -0.44 -4.38 7.64
CA GLU A 7 0.86 -4.36 8.34
C GLU A 7 1.99 -4.86 7.44
N GLN A 8 1.79 -5.95 6.68
CA GLN A 8 2.78 -6.42 5.71
C GLN A 8 3.06 -5.37 4.62
N ILE A 9 2.02 -4.65 4.16
CA ILE A 9 2.22 -3.54 3.21
C ILE A 9 3.02 -2.40 3.87
N ARG A 10 2.75 -2.09 5.14
CA ARG A 10 3.52 -1.07 5.89
C ARG A 10 4.99 -1.46 5.98
N GLU A 11 5.31 -2.70 6.32
CA GLU A 11 6.69 -3.21 6.40
C GLU A 11 7.45 -3.06 5.07
N ILE A 12 6.75 -3.21 3.93
CA ILE A 12 7.34 -3.01 2.59
C ILE A 12 7.59 -1.52 2.31
N LEU A 13 6.66 -0.64 2.70
CA LEU A 13 6.68 0.77 2.33
C LEU A 13 7.51 1.66 3.26
N ILE A 14 7.56 1.34 4.57
CA ILE A 14 8.24 2.17 5.59
C ILE A 14 9.72 2.42 5.25
N PRO A 15 10.51 1.42 4.80
CA PRO A 15 11.91 1.66 4.45
C PRO A 15 12.13 2.65 3.30
N ARG A 16 11.12 2.86 2.45
CA ARG A 16 11.20 3.74 1.28
C ARG A 16 10.57 5.12 1.53
N LEU A 17 9.46 5.16 2.26
CA LEU A 17 8.66 6.38 2.45
C LEU A 17 8.74 6.97 3.86
N GLY A 18 9.15 6.18 4.85
CA GLY A 18 8.99 6.50 6.27
C GLY A 18 7.56 6.28 6.78
N GLU A 19 7.42 6.06 8.08
CA GLU A 19 6.16 5.66 8.74
C GLU A 19 5.00 6.62 8.47
N PHE A 20 5.23 7.92 8.61
CA PHE A 20 4.18 8.94 8.45
C PHE A 20 3.59 8.96 7.02
N ILE A 21 4.44 8.87 6.00
CA ILE A 21 4.02 8.91 4.60
C ILE A 21 3.36 7.59 4.22
N THR A 22 3.88 6.46 4.69
CA THR A 22 3.26 5.15 4.51
C THR A 22 1.83 5.13 5.07
N ASP A 23 1.64 5.57 6.32
CA ASP A 23 0.32 5.54 6.96
C ASP A 23 -0.68 6.47 6.28
N SER A 24 -0.23 7.67 5.91
CA SER A 24 -1.05 8.63 5.17
C SER A 24 -1.46 8.08 3.80
N THR A 25 -0.50 7.49 3.08
CA THR A 25 -0.70 6.90 1.75
C THR A 25 -1.69 5.74 1.80
N LEU A 26 -1.55 4.83 2.78
CA LEU A 26 -2.44 3.69 2.93
C LEU A 26 -3.85 4.12 3.34
N ARG A 27 -3.98 5.10 4.23
CA ARG A 27 -5.29 5.65 4.63
C ARG A 27 -6.03 6.21 3.41
N VAL A 28 -5.40 7.14 2.69
CA VAL A 28 -6.04 7.80 1.53
C VAL A 28 -6.41 6.79 0.45
N ASN A 29 -5.54 5.83 0.14
CA ASN A 29 -5.83 4.86 -0.91
C ASN A 29 -6.85 3.78 -0.49
N CYS A 30 -6.97 3.46 0.80
CA CYS A 30 -8.09 2.67 1.30
C CYS A 30 -9.42 3.42 1.17
N GLU A 31 -9.45 4.70 1.56
CA GLU A 31 -10.67 5.53 1.47
C GLU A 31 -11.13 5.68 0.01
N ARG A 32 -10.20 5.83 -0.94
CA ARG A 32 -10.49 5.90 -2.39
C ARG A 32 -11.21 4.68 -2.95
N ILE A 33 -11.00 3.49 -2.37
CA ILE A 33 -11.67 2.25 -2.78
C ILE A 33 -12.86 1.89 -1.85
N GLY A 34 -13.33 2.86 -1.05
CA GLY A 34 -14.47 2.68 -0.16
C GLY A 34 -14.22 1.77 1.03
N THR A 35 -12.95 1.58 1.45
CA THR A 35 -12.58 0.78 2.62
C THR A 35 -11.81 1.59 3.65
N THR A 36 -11.34 0.92 4.70
CA THR A 36 -10.46 1.51 5.71
C THR A 36 -9.26 0.59 5.92
N PRO A 37 -8.13 1.12 6.42
CA PRO A 37 -6.96 0.33 6.84
C PRO A 37 -7.30 -0.93 7.64
N LYS A 38 -8.33 -0.87 8.50
CA LYS A 38 -8.77 -1.98 9.35
C LYS A 38 -9.58 -3.04 8.63
N LYS A 39 -10.22 -2.71 7.51
CA LYS A 39 -11.20 -3.55 6.79
C LYS A 39 -10.72 -4.05 5.42
N ILE A 40 -9.48 -3.76 5.03
CA ILE A 40 -8.94 -4.24 3.76
C ILE A 40 -8.94 -5.77 3.72
N ILE A 41 -9.39 -6.35 2.59
CA ILE A 41 -9.38 -7.79 2.34
C ILE A 41 -8.61 -8.09 1.05
N LYS A 42 -8.20 -9.35 0.87
CA LYS A 42 -7.40 -9.78 -0.29
C LYS A 42 -8.04 -9.44 -1.64
N LEU A 43 -9.36 -9.53 -1.75
CA LEU A 43 -10.09 -9.20 -2.98
C LEU A 43 -9.94 -7.72 -3.41
N GLN A 44 -9.63 -6.84 -2.47
CA GLN A 44 -9.46 -5.40 -2.71
C GLN A 44 -8.01 -5.01 -2.99
N LEU A 45 -7.05 -5.93 -2.81
CA LEU A 45 -5.63 -5.66 -3.01
C LEU A 45 -5.27 -5.22 -4.43
N PRO A 46 -5.79 -5.84 -5.51
CA PRO A 46 -5.45 -5.39 -6.87
C PRO A 46 -5.87 -3.93 -7.12
N GLU A 47 -7.03 -3.52 -6.61
CA GLU A 47 -7.53 -2.15 -6.76
C GLU A 47 -6.74 -1.17 -5.88
N LEU A 48 -6.42 -1.56 -4.65
CA LEU A 48 -5.55 -0.78 -3.76
C LEU A 48 -4.17 -0.55 -4.39
N ILE A 49 -3.58 -1.60 -4.96
CA ILE A 49 -2.27 -1.58 -5.62
C ILE A 49 -2.26 -0.63 -6.82
N LYS A 50 -3.32 -0.63 -7.63
CA LYS A 50 -3.45 0.30 -8.76
C LYS A 50 -3.38 1.76 -8.29
N ASN A 51 -4.08 2.10 -7.22
CA ASN A 51 -4.07 3.45 -6.65
C ASN A 51 -2.77 3.78 -5.91
N LEU A 52 -2.18 2.80 -5.23
CA LEU A 52 -0.86 2.92 -4.61
C LEU A 52 0.21 3.20 -5.66
N LYS A 53 0.25 2.47 -6.78
CA LYS A 53 1.23 2.68 -7.86
C LYS A 53 1.28 4.14 -8.31
N LEU A 54 0.12 4.75 -8.57
CA LEU A 54 0.01 6.17 -8.93
C LEU A 54 0.50 7.12 -7.84
N THR A 55 0.24 6.79 -6.57
CA THR A 55 0.67 7.62 -5.44
C THR A 55 2.17 7.47 -5.18
N LEU A 56 2.71 6.25 -5.29
CA LEU A 56 4.12 5.96 -5.06
C LEU A 56 5.03 6.59 -6.12
N MET A 57 4.56 6.72 -7.36
CA MET A 57 5.27 7.47 -8.42
C MET A 57 5.52 8.96 -8.08
N LEU A 58 4.85 9.51 -7.05
CA LEU A 58 5.11 10.87 -6.56
C LEU A 58 6.31 10.93 -5.59
N PHE A 59 6.75 9.80 -5.06
CA PHE A 59 7.75 9.71 -4.00
C PHE A 59 8.95 8.83 -4.36
N LEU A 60 8.79 7.90 -5.30
CA LEU A 60 9.75 6.87 -5.65
C LEU A 60 9.98 6.83 -7.17
N GLU A 61 11.12 6.28 -7.58
CA GLU A 61 11.42 6.03 -8.99
C GLU A 61 10.60 4.85 -9.54
N GLU A 62 10.41 4.81 -10.86
CA GLU A 62 9.55 3.81 -11.52
C GLU A 62 9.95 2.35 -11.18
N GLU A 63 11.25 2.10 -11.12
CA GLU A 63 11.81 0.78 -10.77
C GLU A 63 11.53 0.39 -9.32
N GLU A 64 11.61 1.33 -8.37
CA GLU A 64 11.24 1.10 -6.97
C GLU A 64 9.74 0.85 -6.79
N VAL A 65 8.92 1.60 -7.54
CA VAL A 65 7.46 1.43 -7.52
C VAL A 65 7.10 0.03 -7.97
N GLU A 66 7.67 -0.44 -9.09
CA GLU A 66 7.41 -1.77 -9.61
C GLU A 66 7.84 -2.86 -8.60
N GLU A 67 9.05 -2.76 -8.04
CA GLU A 67 9.57 -3.67 -7.01
C GLU A 67 8.60 -3.78 -5.82
N VAL A 68 8.13 -2.65 -5.30
CA VAL A 68 7.20 -2.58 -4.18
C VAL A 68 5.85 -3.20 -4.54
N THR A 69 5.28 -2.88 -5.70
CA THR A 69 3.98 -3.47 -6.09
C THR A 69 4.04 -4.97 -6.30
N GLN A 70 5.14 -5.51 -6.85
CA GLN A 70 5.34 -6.95 -6.97
C GLN A 70 5.43 -7.65 -5.60
N LYS A 71 6.10 -7.02 -4.63
CA LYS A 71 6.15 -7.50 -3.24
C LYS A 71 4.77 -7.52 -2.60
N ILE A 72 3.97 -6.46 -2.77
CA ILE A 72 2.61 -6.38 -2.23
C ILE A 72 1.70 -7.45 -2.87
N LEU A 73 1.80 -7.67 -4.18
CA LEU A 73 1.04 -8.72 -4.89
C LEU A 73 1.38 -10.14 -4.40
N SER A 74 2.57 -10.33 -3.85
CA SER A 74 3.04 -11.62 -3.34
C SER A 74 2.57 -11.92 -1.90
N ILE A 75 1.89 -10.97 -1.25
CA ILE A 75 1.31 -11.15 0.10
C ILE A 75 0.21 -12.21 0.04
N LYS A 76 0.37 -13.29 0.82
CA LYS A 76 -0.48 -14.48 0.76
C LYS A 76 -1.76 -14.43 1.55
#